data_AF-A0A7X0H7U2-F1
#
_entry.id   AF-A0A7X0H7U2-F1
#
_cell.length_a   1.000
_cell.length_b   1.000
_cell.length_c   1.000
_cell.angle_alpha   90.00
_cell.angle_beta   90.00
_cell.angle_gamma   90.00
#
_symmetry.space_group_name_H-M   'P 1'
#
loop_
_entity.id
_entity.type
_entity.pdbx_description
1 polymer ?
#
loop_
_entity_poly.entity_id
_entity_poly.type
_entity_poly.pdbx_seq_one_letter_code
_entity_poly.pdbx_strand_id
1 'polypeptide(L)'
;MNHHMIGQLTFWMSAKRHTVTLNDQLQWECDDPEITEYLNETFPIHPDVSLSSLAIGRHALYRAAERLNGRVQVSTRRHPPAAAGPA
;
A
#
# COMPACT_ATOMS: atom_id res chain seq x y z
N MET A 1 3.68 7.02 18.32
CA MET A 1 2.62 6.11 17.86
C MET A 1 3.18 5.39 16.64
N ASN A 2 3.29 4.06 16.65
CA ASN A 2 3.89 3.31 15.54
C ASN A 2 2.84 3.14 14.44
N HIS A 3 2.89 3.97 13.39
CA HIS A 3 2.04 3.82 12.21
C HIS A 3 2.40 2.51 11.51
N HIS A 4 1.44 1.61 11.32
CA HIS A 4 1.69 0.33 10.66
C HIS A 4 1.50 0.50 9.15
N MET A 5 2.58 0.32 8.40
CA MET A 5 2.56 0.35 6.94
C MET A 5 1.86 -0.89 6.37
N ILE A 6 0.80 -0.73 5.55
CA ILE A 6 0.17 -1.83 4.79
C ILE A 6 1.11 -2.25 3.65
N GLY A 7 1.61 -1.28 2.90
CA GLY A 7 2.51 -1.51 1.78
C GLY A 7 2.90 -0.23 1.08
N GLN A 8 3.68 -0.37 0.02
CA GLN A 8 4.18 0.71 -0.81
C GLN A 8 3.89 0.41 -2.28
N LEU A 9 3.71 1.46 -3.05
CA LEU A 9 3.51 1.45 -4.49
C LEU A 9 4.60 2.32 -5.12
N THR A 10 5.40 1.74 -6.01
CA THR A 10 6.40 2.48 -6.78
C THR A 10 6.00 2.47 -8.25
N PHE A 11 5.87 3.64 -8.86
CA PHE A 11 5.48 3.77 -10.27
C PHE A 11 6.26 4.90 -10.94
N TRP A 12 6.18 4.96 -12.26
CA TRP A 12 6.79 6.01 -13.06
C TRP A 12 5.70 6.92 -13.61
N MET A 13 5.85 8.22 -13.39
CA MET A 13 4.96 9.25 -13.91
C MET A 13 5.84 10.37 -14.47
N SER A 14 5.60 10.79 -15.71
CA SER A 14 6.35 11.88 -16.36
C SER A 14 7.89 11.72 -16.26
N ALA A 15 8.39 10.50 -16.49
CA ALA A 15 9.80 10.10 -16.38
C ALA A 15 10.43 10.22 -14.97
N LYS A 16 9.65 10.52 -13.93
CA LYS A 16 10.07 10.50 -12.52
C LYS A 16 9.52 9.25 -11.84
N ARG A 17 10.34 8.62 -11.00
CA ARG A 17 9.92 7.48 -10.19
C ARG A 17 9.34 8.00 -8.87
N HIS A 18 8.07 7.70 -8.61
CA HIS A 18 7.38 8.05 -7.37
C HIS A 18 7.19 6.81 -6.51
N THR A 19 7.34 6.98 -5.20
CA THR A 19 7.06 5.92 -4.22
C THR A 19 6.04 6.45 -3.23
N VAL A 20 4.92 5.75 -3.13
CA VAL A 20 3.80 6.10 -2.27
C VAL A 20 3.60 4.97 -1.28
N THR A 21 3.39 5.32 -0.03
CA THR A 21 3.14 4.39 1.06
C THR A 21 1.66 4.42 1.38
N LEU A 22 1.06 3.27 1.64
CA LEU A 22 -0.29 3.17 2.17
C LEU A 22 -0.23 2.71 3.63
N ASN A 23 -0.77 3.52 4.53
CA ASN A 23 -0.82 3.21 5.96
C ASN A 23 -2.07 2.43 6.36
N ASP A 24 -2.11 1.95 7.60
CA ASP A 24 -3.25 1.18 8.14
C ASP A 24 -4.55 2.00 8.27
N GLN A 25 -4.43 3.33 8.22
CA GLN A 25 -5.55 4.27 8.17
C GLN A 25 -6.11 4.44 6.75
N LEU A 26 -5.63 3.68 5.77
CA LEU A 26 -6.05 3.73 4.37
C LEU A 26 -5.76 5.08 3.71
N GLN A 27 -4.68 5.74 4.14
CA GLN A 27 -4.24 7.01 3.57
C GLN A 27 -2.96 6.80 2.78
N TRP A 28 -2.92 7.39 1.59
CA TRP A 28 -1.73 7.47 0.76
C TRP A 28 -0.78 8.52 1.33
N GLU A 29 0.50 8.18 1.43
CA GLU A 29 1.58 9.04 1.91
C GLU A 29 2.71 9.06 0.88
N CYS A 30 3.02 10.23 0.34
CA CYS A 30 4.13 10.46 -0.57
C CYS A 30 4.86 11.75 -0.20
N ASP A 31 6.12 11.86 -0.61
CA ASP A 31 6.89 13.12 -0.55
C ASP A 31 6.27 14.21 -1.45
N ASP A 32 5.54 13.78 -2.48
CA ASP A 32 4.92 14.62 -3.49
C ASP A 32 3.41 14.73 -3.20
N PRO A 33 2.92 15.90 -2.73
CA PRO A 33 1.52 16.07 -2.34
C PRO A 33 0.57 15.96 -3.54
N GLU A 34 1.01 16.37 -4.74
CA GLU A 34 0.21 16.26 -5.97
C GLU A 34 -0.09 14.80 -6.31
N ILE A 35 0.90 13.91 -6.13
CA ILE A 35 0.72 12.47 -6.32
C ILE A 35 -0.22 11.88 -5.27
N THR A 36 -0.11 12.35 -4.04
CA THR A 36 -0.98 11.90 -2.95
C THR A 36 -2.43 12.29 -3.23
N GLU A 37 -2.68 13.53 -3.63
CA GLU A 37 -4.01 14.01 -4.00
C GLU A 37 -4.56 13.23 -5.21
N TYR A 38 -3.76 13.09 -6.26
CA TYR A 38 -4.11 12.32 -7.46
C TYR A 38 -4.53 10.87 -7.13
N LEU A 39 -3.80 10.19 -6.24
CA LEU A 39 -4.15 8.83 -5.82
C LEU A 39 -5.42 8.78 -4.99
N ASN A 40 -5.65 9.75 -4.10
CA ASN A 40 -6.88 9.84 -3.32
C ASN A 40 -8.11 10.10 -4.22
N GLU A 41 -7.97 10.95 -5.25
CA GLU A 41 -9.05 11.22 -6.21
C GLU A 41 -9.28 10.05 -7.18
N THR A 42 -8.20 9.42 -7.68
CA THR A 42 -8.30 8.34 -8.67
C THR A 42 -8.68 7.00 -8.04
N PHE A 43 -8.22 6.75 -6.82
CA PHE A 43 -8.45 5.52 -6.07
C PHE A 43 -8.99 5.85 -4.67
N PRO A 44 -10.24 6.34 -4.58
CA PRO A 44 -10.85 6.64 -3.29
C PRO A 44 -10.98 5.34 -2.48
N ILE A 45 -10.33 5.31 -1.32
CA ILE A 45 -10.39 4.14 -0.43
C ILE A 45 -11.52 4.35 0.56
N HIS A 46 -12.59 3.58 0.37
CA HIS A 46 -13.71 3.57 1.30
C HIS A 46 -13.46 2.55 2.41
N PRO A 47 -13.39 2.97 3.69
CA PRO A 47 -13.32 2.04 4.80
C PRO A 47 -14.65 1.29 4.89
N ASP A 48 -14.60 -0.02 4.67
CA ASP A 48 -15.74 -0.91 4.89
C ASP A 48 -15.59 -1.58 6.27
N VAL A 49 -16.62 -1.46 7.10
CA VAL A 49 -16.60 -2.01 8.48
C VAL A 49 -16.56 -3.54 8.52
N SER A 50 -16.86 -4.22 7.40
CA SER A 50 -16.85 -5.68 7.29
C SER A 50 -15.49 -6.23 6.87
N LEU A 51 -14.61 -5.39 6.32
CA LEU A 51 -13.30 -5.79 5.80
C LEU A 51 -12.17 -5.18 6.62
N SER A 52 -11.11 -5.96 6.84
CA SER A 52 -9.93 -5.42 7.51
C SER A 52 -9.23 -4.37 6.64
N SER A 53 -8.77 -3.27 7.23
CA SER A 53 -8.00 -2.21 6.54
C SER A 53 -6.84 -2.78 5.73
N LEU A 54 -6.20 -3.84 6.21
CA LEU A 54 -5.11 -4.51 5.50
C LEU A 54 -5.56 -5.14 4.17
N ALA A 55 -6.77 -5.72 4.12
CA ALA A 55 -7.33 -6.30 2.90
C ALA A 55 -7.75 -5.21 1.91
N ILE A 56 -8.46 -4.18 2.40
CA ILE A 56 -8.89 -3.02 1.61
C ILE A 56 -7.67 -2.32 1.02
N GLY A 57 -6.67 -2.01 1.86
CA GLY A 57 -5.48 -1.30 1.43
C GLY A 57 -4.60 -2.11 0.49
N ARG A 58 -4.48 -3.43 0.69
CA ARG A 58 -3.82 -4.30 -0.29
C ARG A 58 -4.53 -4.27 -1.64
N HIS A 59 -5.85 -4.35 -1.65
CA HIS A 59 -6.62 -4.30 -2.89
C HIS A 59 -6.43 -2.95 -3.61
N ALA A 60 -6.46 -1.84 -2.87
CA ALA A 60 -6.18 -0.50 -3.40
C ALA A 60 -4.76 -0.40 -4.02
N LEU A 61 -3.74 -0.93 -3.34
CA LEU A 61 -2.37 -0.99 -3.84
C LEU A 61 -2.24 -1.74 -5.17
N TYR A 62 -2.84 -2.94 -5.27
CA TYR A 62 -2.79 -3.72 -6.51
C TYR A 62 -3.54 -3.03 -7.64
N ARG A 63 -4.74 -2.49 -7.39
CA ARG A 63 -5.50 -1.72 -8.39
C ARG A 63 -4.75 -0.50 -8.89
N ALA A 64 -4.11 0.25 -7.99
CA ALA A 64 -3.31 1.40 -8.35
C ALA A 64 -2.06 0.99 -9.16
N ALA A 65 -1.39 -0.10 -8.79
CA ALA A 65 -0.27 -0.64 -9.58
C ALA A 65 -0.66 -1.07 -10.97
N GLU A 66 -1.77 -1.81 -11.13
CA GLU A 66 -2.23 -2.24 -12.45
C GLU A 66 -2.51 -1.04 -13.36
N ARG A 67 -3.11 0.02 -12.82
CA ARG A 67 -3.44 1.21 -13.60
C ARG A 67 -2.23 2.10 -13.89
N LEU A 68 -1.28 2.21 -12.96
CA LEU A 68 -0.09 3.04 -13.09
C LEU A 68 1.12 2.28 -13.64
N ASN A 69 0.96 1.02 -14.03
CA ASN A 69 2.08 0.11 -14.35
C ASN A 69 3.17 0.13 -13.26
N GLY A 70 2.72 0.18 -12.00
CA GLY A 70 3.55 0.25 -10.81
C GLY A 70 3.93 -1.12 -10.28
N ARG A 71 4.84 -1.11 -9.30
CA ARG A 71 5.22 -2.26 -8.50
C ARG A 71 4.71 -2.08 -7.09
N VAL A 72 4.01 -3.10 -6.58
CA VAL A 72 3.54 -3.14 -5.19
C VAL A 72 4.55 -3.88 -4.33
N GLN A 73 4.86 -3.31 -3.17
CA GLN A 73 5.59 -3.95 -2.08
C GLN A 73 4.70 -3.98 -0.85
N VAL A 74 4.10 -5.13 -0.54
CA VAL A 74 3.31 -5.30 0.68
C VAL A 74 4.20 -5.64 1.86
N SER A 75 3.94 -5.00 3.01
CA SER A 75 4.59 -5.36 4.27
C SER A 75 4.08 -6.71 4.74
N THR A 76 4.70 -7.79 4.28
CA THR A 76 4.55 -9.07 4.95
C THR A 76 5.34 -8.96 6.24
N ARG A 77 4.65 -8.77 7.38
CA ARG A 77 5.23 -9.25 8.63
C ARG A 77 5.52 -10.72 8.40
N ARG A 78 6.79 -11.06 8.20
CA ARG A 78 7.23 -12.44 8.27
C ARG A 78 6.79 -12.92 9.64
N HIS A 79 5.77 -13.76 9.69
CA HIS A 79 5.71 -14.75 10.75
C HIS A 79 7.05 -15.48 10.62
N PRO A 80 7.98 -15.40 11.59
CA PRO A 80 9.14 -16.26 11.54
C PRO A 80 8.58 -17.68 11.39
N PRO A 81 9.04 -18.49 10.43
CA PRO A 81 8.56 -19.87 10.35
C PRO A 81 8.74 -20.46 11.74
N ALA A 82 7.63 -20.86 12.39
CA ALA A 82 7.69 -21.55 13.66
C ALA A 82 8.72 -22.65 13.45
N ALA A 83 9.83 -22.58 14.17
CA ALA A 83 10.98 -23.44 13.95
C ALA A 83 10.50 -24.89 14.05
N ALA A 84 10.27 -25.49 12.89
CA ALA A 84 9.91 -26.88 12.77
C ALA A 84 11.21 -27.66 12.94
N GLY A 85 11.44 -28.16 14.16
CA GLY A 85 12.28 -29.33 14.40
C GLY A 85 13.46 -29.15 15.38
N PRO A 86 14.08 -30.27 15.81
CA PRO A 86 13.96 -31.61 15.24
C PRO A 86 13.36 -32.68 16.18
N ALA A 87 13.14 -33.85 15.56
CA ALA A 87 12.59 -35.10 16.07
C ALA A 87 13.47 -35.81 17.13
#